data_AF-A0AAW1U3Z5-F1
#
_entry.id   AF-A0AAW1U3Z5-F1
#
_cell.length_a   1.000
_cell.length_b   1.000
_cell.length_c   1.000
_cell.angle_alpha   90.00
_cell.angle_beta   90.00
_cell.angle_gamma   90.00
#
_symmetry.space_group_name_H-M   'P 1'
#
loop_
_entity.id
_entity.type
_entity.pdbx_description
1 polymer ?
#
loop_
_entity_poly.entity_id
_entity_poly.type
_entity_poly.pdbx_seq_one_letter_code
_entity_poly.pdbx_strand_id
1 'polypeptide(L)'
;MVDKLVNSEANTRRISIVENCFGSSGQPLGVPGRVLVGEGVLTKMCRKKPKTRQFFLFNDILVYGNIVINKKKYNKQHIIPLEEVKLESLEDEAQYRNGWLIRTTSKSFAVYAATEREKQEWMAHINKCIEDLLRKSGKKAVEEHAAVWVPDVEAPNCMHCKKTQFTLINRRHHCRKCGAVVCGPCSNKRFLLPNQSSKPLRVCLHCYDILTSTKINNSNEVPQKDRISVDTSGEEDSDDEEETAKGHLESPKFYGDCVKHEETQ
;
A
#
# COMPACT_ATOMS: atom_id res chain seq x y z
N MET A 1 0.99 -7.57 -24.51
CA MET A 1 -0.13 -8.49 -24.12
C MET A 1 -1.30 -7.69 -23.57
N VAL A 2 -1.05 -6.81 -22.59
CA VAL A 2 -1.98 -5.74 -22.17
C VAL A 2 -2.39 -4.83 -23.34
N ASP A 3 -1.49 -4.58 -24.30
CA ASP A 3 -1.75 -3.70 -25.46
C ASP A 3 -2.93 -4.15 -26.34
N LYS A 4 -3.25 -5.45 -26.38
CA LYS A 4 -4.43 -5.96 -27.11
C LYS A 4 -5.76 -5.66 -26.40
N LEU A 5 -5.72 -5.40 -25.09
CA LEU A 5 -6.88 -5.09 -24.26
C LEU A 5 -7.10 -3.58 -24.12
N VAL A 6 -6.09 -2.77 -24.43
CA VAL A 6 -6.16 -1.31 -24.41
C VAL A 6 -7.35 -0.86 -25.26
N ASN A 7 -8.23 -0.07 -24.65
CA ASN A 7 -9.44 0.49 -25.28
C ASN A 7 -10.45 -0.56 -25.81
N SER A 8 -10.31 -1.84 -25.47
CA SER A 8 -11.34 -2.83 -25.79
C SER A 8 -12.62 -2.59 -24.99
N GLU A 9 -13.78 -2.81 -25.61
CA GLU A 9 -15.08 -2.69 -24.94
C GLU A 9 -15.16 -3.58 -23.68
N ALA A 10 -14.53 -4.76 -23.73
CA ALA A 10 -14.41 -5.66 -22.59
C ALA A 10 -13.57 -5.08 -21.44
N ASN A 11 -12.49 -4.35 -21.73
CA ASN A 11 -11.72 -3.64 -20.70
C ASN A 11 -12.54 -2.50 -20.11
N THR A 12 -13.12 -1.63 -20.95
CA THR A 12 -13.95 -0.50 -20.49
C THR A 12 -15.09 -0.96 -19.57
N ARG A 13 -15.79 -2.05 -19.93
CA ARG A 13 -16.82 -2.66 -19.07
C ARG A 13 -16.27 -3.12 -17.72
N ARG A 14 -15.12 -3.80 -17.70
CA ARG A 14 -14.47 -4.26 -16.46
C ARG A 14 -14.09 -3.09 -15.55
N ILE A 15 -13.50 -2.03 -16.09
CA ILE A 15 -13.14 -0.84 -15.30
C ILE A 15 -14.39 -0.20 -14.68
N SER A 16 -15.46 -0.04 -15.47
CA SER A 16 -16.71 0.52 -14.97
C SER A 16 -17.35 -0.33 -13.86
N ILE A 17 -17.26 -1.67 -13.95
CA ILE A 17 -17.70 -2.56 -12.86
C ILE A 17 -16.93 -2.26 -11.57
N VAL A 18 -15.60 -2.12 -11.64
CA VAL A 18 -14.77 -1.80 -10.46
C VAL A 18 -15.16 -0.44 -9.86
N GLU A 19 -15.35 0.60 -10.67
CA GLU A 19 -15.81 1.92 -10.21
C GLU A 19 -17.16 1.83 -9.48
N ASN A 20 -18.12 1.13 -10.09
CA ASN A 20 -19.45 0.95 -9.52
C ASN A 20 -19.41 0.23 -8.17
N CYS A 21 -18.47 -0.69 -7.95
CA CYS A 21 -18.30 -1.35 -6.66
C CYS A 21 -17.87 -0.37 -5.54
N PHE A 22 -17.16 0.72 -5.85
CA PHE A 22 -16.83 1.78 -4.87
C PHE A 22 -17.96 2.82 -4.72
N GLY A 23 -18.88 2.89 -5.68
CA GLY A 23 -20.01 3.82 -5.69
C GLY A 23 -19.56 5.28 -5.63
N SER A 24 -20.40 6.14 -5.04
CA SER A 24 -20.13 7.57 -4.90
C SER A 24 -18.95 7.94 -3.99
N SER A 25 -18.39 6.96 -3.26
CA SER A 25 -17.22 7.17 -2.40
C SER A 25 -15.89 6.98 -3.14
N GLY A 26 -15.92 6.42 -4.35
CA GLY A 26 -14.75 6.17 -5.18
C GLY A 26 -14.41 7.34 -6.10
N GLN A 27 -13.14 7.42 -6.47
CA GLN A 27 -12.65 8.22 -7.58
C GLN A 27 -12.78 7.45 -8.90
N PRO A 28 -13.01 8.16 -10.03
CA PRO A 28 -13.01 7.57 -11.36
C PRO A 28 -11.68 6.87 -11.68
N LEU A 29 -11.78 5.69 -12.26
CA LEU A 29 -10.69 4.86 -12.75
C LEU A 29 -10.66 4.80 -14.29
N GLY A 30 -11.75 5.10 -14.99
CA GLY A 30 -11.81 5.12 -16.45
C GLY A 30 -11.01 6.26 -17.07
N VAL A 31 -9.78 5.97 -17.52
CA VAL A 31 -8.96 6.91 -18.30
C VAL A 31 -8.42 6.23 -19.57
N PRO A 32 -8.18 6.98 -20.67
CA PRO A 32 -7.62 6.42 -21.90
C PRO A 32 -6.31 5.68 -21.65
N GLY A 33 -6.16 4.49 -22.24
CA GLY A 33 -4.94 3.68 -22.12
C GLY A 33 -4.82 2.84 -20.83
N ARG A 34 -5.69 3.06 -19.83
CA ARG A 34 -5.71 2.24 -18.61
C ARG A 34 -6.36 0.88 -18.86
N VAL A 35 -5.73 -0.18 -18.34
CA VAL A 35 -6.20 -1.56 -18.48
C VAL A 35 -6.24 -2.22 -17.12
N LEU A 36 -7.35 -2.91 -16.82
CA LEU A 36 -7.43 -3.79 -15.65
C LEU A 36 -6.67 -5.09 -15.96
N VAL A 37 -5.55 -5.28 -15.26
CA VAL A 37 -4.62 -6.41 -15.43
C VAL A 37 -4.99 -7.55 -14.49
N GLY A 38 -5.44 -7.28 -13.27
CA GLY A 38 -5.91 -8.34 -12.39
C GLY A 38 -6.68 -7.85 -11.17
N GLU A 39 -7.37 -8.77 -10.52
CA GLU A 39 -8.16 -8.51 -9.32
C GLU A 39 -8.12 -9.71 -8.36
N GLY A 40 -8.25 -9.45 -7.06
CA GLY A 40 -8.29 -10.52 -6.06
C GLY A 40 -8.23 -10.01 -4.63
N VAL A 41 -8.43 -10.91 -3.67
CA VAL A 41 -8.38 -10.59 -2.25
C VAL A 41 -6.98 -10.90 -1.72
N LEU A 42 -6.37 -9.94 -1.04
CA LEU A 42 -5.14 -10.15 -0.27
C LEU A 42 -5.37 -9.77 1.19
N THR A 43 -4.59 -10.40 2.07
CA THR A 43 -4.58 -10.04 3.50
C THR A 43 -3.54 -8.96 3.73
N LYS A 44 -3.98 -7.75 4.04
CA LYS A 44 -3.11 -6.62 4.33
C LYS A 44 -2.77 -6.59 5.81
N MET A 45 -1.48 -6.57 6.14
CA MET A 45 -1.03 -6.36 7.52
C MET A 45 -1.31 -4.92 7.93
N CYS A 46 -2.09 -4.76 9.01
CA CYS A 46 -2.38 -3.48 9.64
C CYS A 46 -1.86 -3.50 11.07
N ARG A 47 -1.75 -2.32 11.70
CA ARG A 47 -1.14 -2.16 13.03
C ARG A 47 -1.71 -3.10 14.10
N LYS A 48 -3.05 -3.24 14.12
CA LYS A 48 -3.79 -4.00 15.14
C LYS A 48 -4.01 -5.46 14.74
N LYS A 49 -4.53 -5.68 13.52
CA LYS A 49 -4.88 -7.01 13.01
C LYS A 49 -4.73 -7.08 11.50
N PRO A 50 -4.40 -8.24 10.92
CA PRO A 50 -4.53 -8.47 9.49
C PRO A 50 -5.97 -8.21 9.03
N LYS A 51 -6.15 -7.60 7.86
CA LYS A 51 -7.48 -7.39 7.29
C LYS A 51 -7.49 -7.73 5.81
N THR A 52 -8.52 -8.44 5.36
CA THR A 52 -8.73 -8.73 3.93
C THR A 52 -9.11 -7.46 3.18
N ARG A 53 -8.56 -7.28 1.99
CA ARG A 53 -8.82 -6.15 1.10
C ARG A 53 -8.98 -6.67 -0.31
N GLN A 54 -9.91 -6.09 -1.04
CA GLN A 54 -9.97 -6.30 -2.48
C GLN A 54 -8.89 -5.43 -3.13
N PHE A 55 -8.05 -6.02 -3.97
CA PHE A 55 -7.05 -5.36 -4.78
C PHE A 55 -7.41 -5.46 -6.26
N PHE A 56 -7.08 -4.39 -7.00
CA PHE A 56 -7.19 -4.29 -8.45
C PHE A 56 -5.88 -3.75 -8.99
N LEU A 57 -5.21 -4.53 -9.81
CA LEU A 57 -4.03 -4.11 -10.55
C LEU A 57 -4.46 -3.56 -11.90
N PHE A 58 -4.15 -2.29 -12.13
CA PHE A 58 -4.16 -1.70 -13.45
C PHE A 58 -2.72 -1.60 -13.98
N ASN A 59 -2.57 -1.33 -15.26
CA ASN A 59 -1.26 -1.19 -15.89
C ASN A 59 -0.46 0.05 -15.43
N ASP A 60 -1.10 1.02 -14.76
CA ASP A 60 -0.50 2.27 -14.27
C ASP A 60 -0.69 2.53 -12.76
N ILE A 61 -1.70 1.91 -12.16
CA ILE A 61 -2.07 2.09 -10.74
C ILE A 61 -2.40 0.76 -10.07
N LEU A 62 -2.14 0.68 -8.75
CA LEU A 62 -2.69 -0.34 -7.87
C LEU A 62 -3.79 0.27 -7.02
N VAL A 63 -4.98 -0.34 -7.03
CA VAL A 63 -6.14 0.12 -6.26
C VAL A 63 -6.51 -0.93 -5.22
N TYR A 64 -6.86 -0.51 -4.00
CA TYR A 64 -7.45 -1.41 -3.01
C TYR A 64 -8.50 -0.73 -2.14
N GLY A 65 -9.38 -1.54 -1.52
CA GLY A 65 -10.44 -1.06 -0.64
C GLY A 65 -10.88 -2.07 0.39
N ASN A 66 -11.66 -1.63 1.38
CA ASN A 66 -12.31 -2.53 2.32
C ASN A 66 -13.48 -3.24 1.66
N ILE A 67 -13.67 -4.51 2.01
CA ILE A 67 -14.83 -5.31 1.60
C ILE A 67 -15.96 -5.02 2.58
N VAL A 68 -17.11 -4.57 2.08
CA VAL A 68 -18.27 -4.21 2.93
C VAL A 68 -19.37 -5.28 2.83
N ILE A 69 -19.87 -5.54 1.62
CA ILE A 69 -20.98 -6.48 1.39
C ILE A 69 -20.50 -7.55 0.44
N ASN A 70 -20.26 -8.79 0.91
CA ASN A 70 -19.96 -10.00 0.09
C ASN A 70 -19.31 -9.73 -1.28
N LYS A 71 -18.23 -8.92 -1.31
CA LYS A 71 -17.50 -8.50 -2.53
C LYS A 71 -18.32 -7.74 -3.61
N LYS A 72 -19.52 -7.26 -3.32
CA LYS A 72 -20.34 -6.42 -4.21
C LYS A 72 -20.11 -4.91 -4.01
N LYS A 73 -19.68 -4.52 -2.80
CA LYS A 73 -19.43 -3.12 -2.45
C LYS A 73 -18.12 -2.96 -1.67
N TYR A 74 -17.35 -1.96 -2.07
CA TYR A 74 -16.08 -1.58 -1.45
C TYR A 74 -16.13 -0.13 -0.97
N ASN A 75 -15.31 0.21 0.03
CA ASN A 75 -15.11 1.58 0.48
C ASN A 75 -13.63 1.83 0.82
N LYS A 76 -13.30 3.07 1.20
CA LYS A 76 -11.92 3.52 1.47
C LYS A 76 -10.98 3.18 0.30
N GLN A 77 -11.33 3.69 -0.87
CA GLN A 77 -10.53 3.47 -2.07
C GLN A 77 -9.15 4.11 -1.89
N HIS A 78 -8.11 3.31 -2.07
CA HIS A 78 -6.74 3.75 -2.11
C HIS A 78 -6.17 3.52 -3.50
N ILE A 79 -5.67 4.59 -4.13
CA ILE A 79 -5.06 4.55 -5.46
C ILE A 79 -3.56 4.82 -5.30
N ILE A 80 -2.72 3.91 -5.79
CA ILE A 80 -1.26 4.00 -5.70
C ILE A 80 -0.69 3.99 -7.12
N PRO A 81 0.00 5.04 -7.57
CA PRO A 81 0.74 5.02 -8.82
C PRO A 81 1.82 3.94 -8.81
N LEU A 82 1.86 3.08 -9.82
CA LEU A 82 2.84 1.98 -9.88
C LEU A 82 4.28 2.47 -10.06
N GLU A 83 4.48 3.66 -10.66
CA GLU A 83 5.81 4.28 -10.77
C GLU A 83 6.51 4.47 -9.41
N GLU A 84 5.73 4.53 -8.33
CA GLU A 84 6.21 4.74 -6.95
C GLU A 84 6.31 3.44 -6.14
N VAL A 85 6.02 2.29 -6.77
CA VAL A 85 5.95 1.01 -6.08
C VAL A 85 7.26 0.24 -6.22
N LYS A 86 7.74 -0.30 -5.10
CA LYS A 86 8.76 -1.35 -5.08
C LYS A 86 8.25 -2.56 -4.31
N LEU A 87 8.46 -3.75 -4.86
CA LEU A 87 8.13 -5.00 -4.20
C LEU A 87 9.36 -5.64 -3.54
N GLU A 88 9.13 -6.30 -2.40
CA GLU A 88 10.15 -7.03 -1.67
C GLU A 88 9.51 -8.28 -1.05
N SER A 89 10.01 -9.47 -1.40
CA SER A 89 9.48 -10.71 -0.82
C SER A 89 9.75 -10.76 0.68
N LEU A 90 8.80 -11.28 1.46
CA LEU A 90 9.02 -11.62 2.86
C LEU A 90 9.30 -13.12 2.98
N GLU A 91 10.08 -13.46 3.99
CA GLU A 91 10.31 -14.84 4.41
C GLU A 91 9.06 -15.36 5.14
N ASP A 92 8.83 -16.67 5.05
CA ASP A 92 7.72 -17.32 5.74
C ASP A 92 8.06 -17.47 7.23
N GLU A 93 7.22 -16.92 8.11
CA GLU A 93 7.40 -16.98 9.57
C GLU A 93 6.13 -17.49 10.26
N ALA A 94 6.20 -18.67 10.86
CA ALA A 94 5.09 -19.32 11.57
C ALA A 94 3.77 -19.35 10.75
N GLN A 95 2.82 -18.48 11.11
CA GLN A 95 1.50 -18.37 10.48
C GLN A 95 1.46 -17.39 9.30
N TYR A 96 2.52 -16.60 9.10
CA TYR A 96 2.62 -15.60 8.05
C TYR A 96 3.40 -16.18 6.88
N ARG A 97 2.67 -16.64 5.86
CA ARG A 97 3.23 -17.28 4.67
C ARG A 97 2.80 -16.59 3.39
N ASN A 98 3.61 -16.71 2.35
CA ASN A 98 3.33 -16.11 1.04
C ASN A 98 3.20 -14.57 1.13
N GLY A 99 4.06 -13.93 1.92
CA GLY A 99 4.07 -12.49 2.13
C GLY A 99 5.02 -11.71 1.21
N TRP A 100 4.70 -10.45 0.96
CA TRP A 100 5.61 -9.46 0.37
C TRP A 100 5.26 -8.04 0.83
N LEU A 101 6.22 -7.13 0.76
CA LEU A 101 6.04 -5.71 0.99
C LEU A 101 5.68 -5.00 -0.31
N ILE A 102 4.67 -4.14 -0.23
CA ILE A 102 4.40 -3.09 -1.20
C ILE A 102 4.96 -1.81 -0.59
N ARG A 103 6.12 -1.36 -1.08
CA ARG A 103 6.74 -0.11 -0.64
C ARG A 103 6.24 1.02 -1.52
N THR A 104 5.85 2.14 -0.90
CA THR A 104 5.42 3.36 -1.60
C THR A 104 6.04 4.59 -0.94
N THR A 105 5.98 5.74 -1.60
CA THR A 105 6.47 7.02 -1.08
C THR A 105 5.74 7.48 0.20
N SER A 106 4.45 7.17 0.29
CA SER A 106 3.55 7.68 1.33
C SER A 106 3.23 6.65 2.43
N LYS A 107 3.04 5.39 2.06
CA LYS A 107 2.63 4.32 2.98
C LYS A 107 3.02 2.93 2.48
N SER A 108 4.01 2.33 3.12
CA SER A 108 4.44 0.96 2.85
C SER A 108 3.71 -0.04 3.74
N PHE A 109 3.44 -1.24 3.24
CA PHE A 109 2.75 -2.28 4.00
C PHE A 109 3.01 -3.69 3.46
N ALA A 110 2.90 -4.68 4.35
CA ALA A 110 2.92 -6.08 3.98
C ALA A 110 1.53 -6.55 3.51
N VAL A 111 1.53 -7.44 2.53
CA VAL A 111 0.36 -8.21 2.09
C VAL A 111 0.71 -9.69 2.00
N TYR A 112 -0.30 -10.53 2.12
CA TYR A 112 -0.18 -11.99 2.07
C TYR A 112 -1.25 -12.56 1.14
N ALA A 113 -0.84 -13.48 0.27
CA ALA A 113 -1.73 -14.26 -0.58
C ALA A 113 -2.11 -15.59 0.10
N ALA A 114 -3.18 -16.25 -0.38
CA ALA A 114 -3.61 -17.52 0.19
C ALA A 114 -2.65 -18.66 -0.17
N THR A 115 -2.00 -18.57 -1.35
CA THR A 115 -1.03 -19.57 -1.82
C THR A 115 0.24 -18.93 -2.36
N GLU A 116 1.32 -19.69 -2.41
CA GLU A 116 2.59 -19.26 -3.00
C GLU A 116 2.43 -18.91 -4.49
N ARG A 117 1.61 -19.69 -5.23
CA ARG A 117 1.31 -19.40 -6.63
C ARG A 117 0.67 -18.03 -6.81
N GLU A 118 -0.31 -17.70 -5.97
CA GLU A 118 -0.96 -16.39 -6.02
C GLU A 118 0.02 -15.25 -5.70
N LYS A 119 0.91 -15.43 -4.70
CA LYS A 119 1.98 -14.46 -4.42
C LYS A 119 2.85 -14.24 -5.66
N GLN A 120 3.31 -15.32 -6.30
CA GLN A 120 4.15 -15.24 -7.48
C GLN A 120 3.45 -14.54 -8.65
N GLU A 121 2.18 -14.89 -8.92
CA GLU A 121 1.38 -14.28 -9.98
C GLU A 121 1.18 -12.76 -9.72
N TRP A 122 0.83 -12.36 -8.50
CA TRP A 122 0.68 -10.94 -8.14
C TRP A 122 1.99 -10.17 -8.29
N MET A 123 3.08 -10.67 -7.72
CA MET A 123 4.38 -10.00 -7.78
C MET A 123 4.88 -9.87 -9.22
N ALA A 124 4.75 -10.94 -10.02
CA ALA A 124 5.16 -10.93 -11.43
C ALA A 124 4.38 -9.91 -12.26
N HIS A 125 3.05 -9.88 -12.12
CA HIS A 125 2.21 -8.93 -12.85
C HIS A 125 2.46 -7.48 -12.44
N ILE A 126 2.62 -7.21 -11.15
CA ILE A 126 2.95 -5.85 -10.66
C ILE A 126 4.31 -5.41 -11.21
N ASN A 127 5.36 -6.24 -11.08
CA ASN A 127 6.70 -5.91 -11.57
C ASN A 127 6.70 -5.65 -13.08
N LYS A 128 6.00 -6.48 -13.86
CA LYS A 128 5.85 -6.29 -15.30
C LYS A 128 5.19 -4.95 -15.64
N CYS A 129 4.14 -4.56 -14.93
CA CYS A 129 3.49 -3.26 -15.13
C CYS A 129 4.46 -2.10 -14.79
N ILE A 130 5.20 -2.20 -13.69
CA ILE A 130 6.20 -1.19 -13.29
C ILE A 130 7.29 -1.06 -14.36
N GLU A 131 7.87 -2.17 -14.81
CA GLU A 131 8.90 -2.20 -15.86
C GLU A 131 8.41 -1.57 -17.16
N ASP A 132 7.19 -1.94 -17.60
CA ASP A 132 6.59 -1.39 -18.82
C ASP A 132 6.34 0.12 -18.70
N LEU A 133 5.89 0.61 -17.53
CA LEU A 133 5.69 2.05 -17.27
C LEU A 133 7.00 2.83 -17.26
N LEU A 134 8.02 2.33 -16.56
CA LEU A 134 9.32 3.00 -16.48
C LEU A 134 9.99 3.04 -17.86
N ARG A 135 9.89 1.94 -18.64
CA ARG A 135 10.38 1.90 -20.02
C ARG A 135 9.66 2.90 -20.93
N LYS A 136 8.33 3.01 -20.82
CA LYS A 136 7.52 3.94 -21.64
C LYS A 136 7.72 5.41 -21.26
N SER A 137 7.90 5.70 -19.97
CA SER A 137 8.02 7.07 -19.45
C SER A 137 9.46 7.60 -19.46
N GLY A 138 10.46 6.73 -19.52
CA GLY A 138 11.88 7.11 -19.38
C GLY A 138 12.26 7.57 -17.96
N LYS A 139 11.36 7.44 -16.99
CA LYS A 139 11.61 7.82 -15.59
C LYS A 139 12.45 6.74 -14.89
N LYS A 140 13.17 7.16 -13.85
CA LYS A 140 13.84 6.25 -12.92
C LYS A 140 12.88 5.82 -11.81
N ALA A 141 13.10 4.62 -11.28
CA ALA A 141 12.37 4.13 -10.11
C ALA A 141 12.65 5.02 -8.89
N VAL A 142 11.63 5.17 -8.04
CA VAL A 142 11.78 5.87 -6.76
C VAL A 142 12.69 5.07 -5.83
N GLU A 143 13.59 5.75 -5.12
CA GLU A 143 14.50 5.10 -4.16
C GLU A 143 14.00 5.25 -2.71
N GLU A 144 13.49 6.43 -2.33
CA GLU A 144 13.01 6.68 -0.98
C GLU A 144 11.52 6.31 -0.81
N HIS A 145 11.27 5.34 0.06
CA HIS A 145 9.93 4.87 0.40
C HIS A 145 9.62 5.07 1.88
N ALA A 146 8.34 5.19 2.22
CA ALA A 146 7.89 5.22 3.60
C ALA A 146 8.27 3.93 4.34
N ALA A 147 8.54 4.03 5.64
CA ALA A 147 8.80 2.86 6.46
C ALA A 147 7.55 1.96 6.60
N VAL A 148 7.78 0.65 6.66
CA VAL A 148 6.75 -0.30 7.10
C VAL A 148 6.63 -0.18 8.61
N TRP A 149 5.41 -0.08 9.11
CA TRP A 149 5.18 0.05 10.55
C TRP A 149 5.23 -1.30 11.22
N VAL A 150 5.91 -1.36 12.36
CA VAL A 150 5.95 -2.55 13.20
C VAL A 150 4.54 -2.81 13.79
N PRO A 151 3.99 -4.03 13.65
CA PRO A 151 2.73 -4.40 14.26
C PRO A 151 2.72 -4.23 15.79
N ASP A 152 1.58 -3.84 16.35
CA ASP A 152 1.46 -3.53 17.79
C ASP A 152 1.74 -4.75 18.68
N VAL A 153 1.41 -5.94 18.17
CA VAL A 153 1.60 -7.22 18.86
C VAL A 153 3.07 -7.62 18.98
N GLU A 154 3.92 -7.16 18.06
CA GLU A 154 5.37 -7.41 18.06
C GLU A 154 6.14 -6.43 18.96
N ALA A 155 5.47 -5.35 19.40
CA ALA A 155 6.07 -4.34 20.25
C ALA A 155 5.28 -4.17 21.57
N PRO A 156 5.48 -5.07 22.56
CA PRO A 156 4.90 -4.92 23.90
C PRO A 156 5.54 -3.77 24.71
N ASN A 157 6.77 -3.38 24.36
CA ASN A 157 7.52 -2.32 25.01
C ASN A 157 7.99 -1.28 23.98
N CYS A 158 8.19 -0.05 24.43
CA CYS A 158 8.73 1.03 23.60
C CYS A 158 10.07 0.61 22.97
N MET A 159 10.16 0.69 21.65
CA MET A 159 11.34 0.25 20.90
C MET A 159 12.58 1.14 21.09
N HIS A 160 12.43 2.34 21.66
CA HIS A 160 13.56 3.20 22.01
C HIS A 160 13.98 3.05 23.47
N CYS A 161 13.14 3.43 24.43
CA CYS A 161 13.57 3.43 25.83
C CYS A 161 13.61 2.02 26.44
N LYS A 162 12.90 1.04 25.87
CA LYS A 162 12.70 -0.33 26.38
C LYS A 162 12.04 -0.43 27.78
N LYS A 163 11.98 0.68 28.53
CA LYS A 163 11.44 0.80 29.89
C LYS A 163 9.91 0.86 29.92
N THR A 164 9.29 1.54 28.97
CA THR A 164 7.83 1.69 28.94
C THR A 164 7.18 0.46 28.33
N GLN A 165 6.49 -0.33 29.15
CA GLN A 165 5.53 -1.33 28.67
C GLN A 165 4.23 -0.64 28.25
N PHE A 166 3.66 -1.05 27.12
CA PHE A 166 2.43 -0.47 26.62
C PHE A 166 1.19 -1.08 27.29
N THR A 167 0.27 -0.21 27.68
CA THR A 167 -1.00 -0.54 28.35
C THR A 167 -2.10 0.40 27.84
N LEU A 168 -3.31 0.34 28.41
CA LEU A 168 -4.38 1.29 28.07
C LEU A 168 -4.02 2.74 28.43
N ILE A 169 -3.17 2.93 29.45
CA ILE A 169 -2.67 4.23 29.90
C ILE A 169 -1.42 4.61 29.09
N ASN A 170 -0.46 3.68 28.99
CA ASN A 170 0.75 3.87 28.20
C ASN A 170 0.49 3.49 26.74
N ARG A 171 -0.10 4.41 25.99
CA ARG A 171 -0.51 4.17 24.60
C ARG A 171 0.69 4.04 23.65
N ARG A 172 0.51 3.20 22.61
CA ARG A 172 1.46 3.04 21.49
C ARG A 172 1.40 4.23 20.54
N HIS A 173 2.55 4.58 19.98
CA HIS A 173 2.64 5.50 18.84
C HIS A 173 3.64 4.97 17.83
N HIS A 174 3.44 5.27 16.55
CA HIS A 174 4.44 4.96 15.52
C HIS A 174 5.18 6.21 15.06
N CYS A 175 6.49 6.08 14.90
CA CYS A 175 7.29 7.06 14.18
C CYS A 175 7.00 6.97 12.67
N ARG A 176 6.61 8.08 12.03
CA ARG A 176 6.28 8.06 10.59
C ARG A 176 7.50 7.91 9.68
N LYS A 177 8.70 8.24 10.17
CA LYS A 177 9.96 8.09 9.40
C LYS A 177 10.50 6.66 9.44
N CYS A 178 10.55 6.03 10.62
CA CYS A 178 11.17 4.70 10.78
C CYS A 178 10.21 3.54 11.08
N GLY A 179 8.93 3.81 11.33
CA GLY A 179 7.92 2.77 11.58
C GLY A 179 7.94 2.14 12.99
N ALA A 180 8.91 2.49 13.84
CA ALA A 180 9.05 1.93 15.19
C ALA A 180 7.87 2.31 16.12
N VAL A 181 7.51 1.39 17.02
CA VAL A 181 6.51 1.60 18.08
C VAL A 181 7.16 2.20 19.33
N VAL A 182 6.69 3.37 19.73
CA VAL A 182 7.37 4.26 20.69
C VAL A 182 6.35 4.87 21.65
N CYS A 183 6.77 5.16 22.88
CA CYS A 183 5.94 5.86 23.85
C CYS A 183 5.88 7.38 23.57
N GLY A 184 4.95 8.08 24.22
CA GLY A 184 4.78 9.52 24.09
C GLY A 184 6.07 10.32 24.32
N PRO A 185 6.80 10.08 25.43
CA PRO A 185 8.07 10.76 25.71
C PRO A 185 9.14 10.54 24.62
N CYS A 186 9.26 9.34 24.05
CA CYS A 186 10.23 9.04 22.99
C CYS A 186 9.83 9.59 21.61
N SER A 187 8.67 10.23 21.49
CA SER A 187 8.12 10.69 20.21
C SER A 187 7.31 11.98 20.31
N ASN A 188 7.70 12.87 21.23
CA ASN A 188 7.01 14.13 21.49
C ASN A 188 7.28 15.22 20.42
N LYS A 189 7.97 14.89 19.32
CA LYS A 189 8.27 15.81 18.21
C LYS A 189 7.45 15.47 16.97
N ARG A 190 7.30 16.47 16.10
CA ARG A 190 6.69 16.34 14.78
C ARG A 190 7.60 16.94 13.72
N PHE A 191 7.59 16.36 12.52
CA PHE A 191 8.39 16.82 11.37
C PHE A 191 7.57 16.69 10.08
N LEU A 192 7.77 17.61 9.14
CA LEU A 192 7.10 17.56 7.83
C LEU A 192 7.78 16.50 6.95
N LEU A 193 7.03 15.48 6.55
CA LEU A 193 7.46 14.44 5.62
C LEU A 193 6.67 14.64 4.31
N PRO A 194 7.19 15.40 3.32
CA PRO A 194 6.41 15.88 2.18
C PRO A 194 5.73 14.77 1.39
N ASN A 195 6.40 13.63 1.23
CA ASN A 195 5.87 12.47 0.49
C ASN A 195 4.76 11.72 1.24
N GLN A 196 4.55 12.00 2.54
CA GLN A 196 3.55 11.32 3.37
C GLN A 196 2.40 12.24 3.79
N SER A 197 2.65 13.54 3.98
CA SER A 197 1.64 14.52 4.38
C SER A 197 2.11 15.96 4.17
N SER A 198 1.16 16.84 3.88
CA SER A 198 1.34 18.30 3.91
C SER A 198 1.45 18.86 5.34
N LYS A 199 1.10 18.07 6.36
CA LYS A 199 1.14 18.46 7.79
C LYS A 199 2.28 17.75 8.52
N PRO A 200 2.87 18.37 9.57
CA PRO A 200 3.89 17.71 10.39
C PRO A 200 3.37 16.43 11.06
N LEU A 201 4.12 15.35 10.87
CA LEU A 201 3.82 14.00 11.39
C LEU A 201 4.69 13.67 12.60
N ARG A 202 4.17 12.84 13.51
CA ARG A 202 4.92 12.38 14.69
C ARG A 202 6.15 11.58 14.28
N VAL A 203 7.30 11.94 14.84
CA VAL A 203 8.55 11.19 14.68
C VAL A 203 9.15 10.90 16.05
N CYS A 204 9.92 9.82 16.17
CA CYS A 204 10.71 9.61 17.37
C CYS A 204 11.82 10.66 17.48
N LEU A 205 12.37 10.83 18.67
CA LEU A 205 13.46 11.80 18.93
C LEU A 205 14.65 11.56 18.01
N HIS A 206 15.09 10.30 17.86
CA HIS A 206 16.21 9.95 16.98
C HIS A 206 15.98 10.37 15.52
N CYS A 207 14.81 10.08 14.96
CA CYS A 207 14.49 10.52 13.59
C CYS A 207 14.37 12.04 13.49
N TYR A 208 13.86 12.71 14.53
CA TYR A 208 13.80 14.17 14.54
C TYR A 208 15.20 14.76 14.42
N ASP A 209 16.15 14.30 15.23
CA ASP A 209 17.53 14.81 15.26
C ASP A 209 18.25 14.64 13.92
N ILE A 210 18.07 13.47 13.28
CA ILE A 210 18.59 13.20 11.92
C ILE A 210 17.97 14.18 10.92
N LEU A 211 16.64 14.28 10.88
CA LEU A 211 15.91 15.10 9.91
C LEU A 211 16.21 16.59 10.06
N THR A 212 16.41 17.08 11.29
CA THR A 212 16.82 18.47 11.53
C THR A 212 18.26 18.72 11.11
N SER A 213 19.17 17.78 11.37
CA SER A 213 20.57 17.90 10.94
C SER A 213 20.69 17.95 9.41
N THR A 214 19.94 17.09 8.69
CA THR A 214 19.90 17.12 7.22
C THR A 214 19.31 18.44 6.69
N LYS A 215 18.27 18.98 7.35
CA LYS A 215 17.70 20.29 6.94
C LYS A 215 18.71 21.42 7.06
N ILE A 216 19.47 21.48 8.15
CA ILE A 216 20.47 22.53 8.39
C ILE A 216 21.55 22.49 7.31
N ASN A 217 22.02 21.30 6.95
CA ASN A 217 23.04 21.14 5.91
C ASN A 217 22.53 21.56 4.52
N ASN A 218 21.25 21.32 4.22
CA ASN A 218 20.65 21.66 2.93
C ASN A 218 20.17 23.14 2.84
N SER A 219 19.99 23.84 3.96
CA SER A 219 19.61 25.27 3.95
C SER A 219 20.73 26.23 3.50
N ASN A 220 21.92 25.72 3.19
CA ASN A 220 22.97 26.47 2.50
C ASN A 220 22.82 26.46 0.96
N GLU A 221 21.78 25.84 0.41
CA GLU A 221 21.43 25.90 -1.02
C GLU A 221 19.98 26.37 -1.23
N VAL A 222 19.78 27.25 -2.23
CA VAL A 222 18.58 28.05 -2.49
C VAL A 222 17.36 27.19 -2.88
N PRO A 223 16.11 27.50 -2.47
CA PRO A 223 14.96 26.67 -2.77
C PRO A 223 14.34 26.95 -4.15
N GLN A 224 14.09 25.90 -4.94
CA GLN A 224 13.22 25.94 -6.12
C GLN A 224 11.84 25.33 -5.82
N LYS A 225 10.82 26.04 -6.27
CA LYS A 225 9.42 25.95 -5.83
C LYS A 225 8.58 24.98 -6.66
N ASP A 226 7.48 24.56 -6.03
CA ASP A 226 6.20 24.09 -6.58
C ASP A 226 6.10 22.64 -7.12
N ARG A 227 5.45 21.79 -6.30
CA ARG A 227 4.47 20.81 -6.79
C ARG A 227 3.26 20.77 -5.87
N ILE A 228 2.09 20.94 -6.49
CA ILE A 228 0.75 20.85 -5.90
C ILE A 228 0.48 19.38 -5.59
N SER A 229 0.18 19.04 -4.33
CA SER A 229 -0.22 17.71 -3.90
C SER A 229 -1.66 17.71 -3.38
N VAL A 230 -2.47 16.82 -3.94
CA VAL A 230 -3.88 16.57 -3.62
C VAL A 230 -4.01 16.12 -2.16
N ASP A 231 -5.01 16.67 -1.48
CA ASP A 231 -5.30 16.49 -0.06
C ASP A 231 -5.75 15.04 0.23
N THR A 232 -4.92 14.27 0.96
CA THR A 232 -5.36 13.02 1.57
C THR A 232 -5.52 13.25 3.07
N SER A 233 -6.79 13.37 3.48
CA SER A 233 -7.18 13.56 4.87
C SER A 233 -6.74 12.36 5.70
N GLY A 234 -5.95 12.64 6.73
CA GLY A 234 -5.55 11.65 7.73
C GLY A 234 -6.76 11.11 8.47
N GLU A 235 -7.08 9.84 8.26
CA GLU A 235 -8.07 9.14 9.06
C GLU A 235 -7.48 8.75 10.42
N GLU A 236 -8.06 9.31 11.47
CA GLU A 236 -8.00 8.77 12.82
C GLU A 236 -8.86 7.49 12.85
N ASP A 237 -8.25 6.39 13.27
CA ASP A 237 -8.83 5.05 13.21
C ASP A 237 -9.54 4.79 14.55
N SER A 238 -10.79 5.27 14.65
CA SER A 238 -11.73 4.92 15.73
C SER A 238 -12.86 4.05 15.20
N ASP A 239 -13.26 3.14 16.07
CA ASP A 239 -14.48 2.34 16.16
C ASP A 239 -14.52 0.96 15.47
N ASP A 240 -14.89 0.04 16.35
CA ASP A 240 -15.11 -1.38 16.22
C ASP A 240 -16.32 -1.67 15.34
N GLU A 241 -16.24 -2.71 14.52
CA GLU A 241 -17.29 -3.74 14.41
C GLU A 241 -16.63 -5.07 14.04
N GLU A 242 -17.17 -6.12 14.64
CA GLU A 242 -16.75 -7.51 14.55
C GLU A 242 -17.52 -8.20 13.42
N GLU A 243 -16.82 -8.81 12.47
CA GLU A 243 -17.45 -9.83 11.63
C GLU A 243 -16.41 -10.84 11.15
N THR A 244 -16.51 -12.06 11.66
CA THR A 244 -15.77 -13.22 11.21
C THR A 244 -16.49 -13.83 10.00
N ALA A 245 -16.06 -13.47 8.78
CA ALA A 245 -16.47 -14.17 7.58
C ALA A 245 -15.35 -15.11 7.12
N LYS A 246 -15.45 -16.39 7.51
CA LYS A 246 -14.74 -17.49 6.81
C LYS A 246 -15.46 -17.74 5.47
N GLY A 247 -15.29 -16.82 4.52
CA GLY A 247 -15.70 -17.02 3.14
C GLY A 247 -14.58 -17.67 2.34
N HIS A 248 -14.91 -18.67 1.52
CA HIS A 248 -13.99 -19.28 0.57
C HIS A 248 -13.32 -18.18 -0.28
N LEU A 249 -12.00 -18.02 -0.15
CA LEU A 249 -11.26 -16.98 -0.85
C LEU A 249 -11.16 -17.39 -2.32
N GLU A 250 -11.99 -16.82 -3.19
CA GLU A 250 -11.83 -17.00 -4.64
C GLU A 250 -10.42 -16.57 -5.08
N SER A 251 -9.81 -17.40 -5.92
CA SER A 251 -8.49 -17.15 -6.50
C SER A 251 -8.47 -15.83 -7.28
N PRO A 252 -7.32 -15.14 -7.35
CA PRO A 252 -7.17 -13.94 -8.15
C PRO A 252 -7.41 -14.24 -9.64
N LYS A 253 -7.83 -13.22 -10.37
CA LYS A 253 -8.05 -13.26 -11.82
C LYS A 253 -7.11 -12.27 -12.48
N PHE A 254 -6.26 -12.73 -13.39
CA PHE A 254 -5.42 -11.88 -14.24
C PHE A 254 -5.92 -11.94 -15.68
N TYR A 255 -6.08 -10.78 -16.30
CA TYR A 255 -6.64 -10.63 -17.63
C TYR A 255 -5.54 -10.35 -18.64
N GLY A 256 -5.44 -11.20 -19.66
CA GLY A 256 -4.47 -11.06 -20.75
C GLY A 256 -3.57 -12.28 -20.94
N ASP A 257 -3.50 -13.18 -19.96
CA ASP A 257 -2.77 -14.44 -20.07
C ASP A 257 -3.56 -15.48 -20.90
N CYS A 258 -3.55 -15.31 -22.22
CA CYS A 258 -3.76 -16.43 -23.13
C CYS A 258 -2.41 -16.85 -23.71
N VAL A 259 -1.64 -17.68 -22.99
CA VAL A 259 -0.59 -18.53 -23.57
C VAL A 259 -0.52 -19.87 -22.83
N LYS A 260 -0.98 -20.92 -23.54
CA LYS A 260 -0.62 -22.36 -23.46
C LYS A 260 -1.20 -23.22 -22.33
N HIS A 261 -2.42 -23.70 -22.55
CA HIS A 261 -2.82 -25.07 -22.18
C HIS A 261 -3.79 -25.64 -23.21
N GLU A 262 -3.38 -25.68 -24.48
CA GLU A 262 -4.03 -26.47 -25.53
C GLU A 262 -2.96 -26.82 -26.56
N GLU A 263 -2.24 -27.91 -26.32
CA GLU A 263 -1.55 -28.74 -27.31
C GLU A 263 -0.91 -29.94 -26.58
N THR A 264 -1.75 -30.91 -26.25
CA THR A 264 -1.39 -32.34 -26.19
C THR A 264 -2.68 -33.10 -26.52
N GLN A 265 -2.86 -33.34 -27.81
CA GLN A 265 -3.47 -34.59 -28.27
C GLN A 265 -2.34 -35.61 -28.42
#